data_AF-A0A7W6WSU3-F1
#
_entry.id   AF-A0A7W6WSU3-F1
#
_cell.length_a   1.000
_cell.length_b   1.000
_cell.length_c   1.000
_cell.angle_alpha   90.00
_cell.angle_beta   90.00
_cell.angle_gamma   90.00
#
_symmetry.space_group_name_H-M   'P 1'
#
loop_
_entity.id
_entity.type
_entity.pdbx_description
1 polymer ?
#
loop_
_entity_poly.entity_id
_entity_poly.type
_entity_poly.pdbx_seq_one_letter_code
_entity_poly.pdbx_strand_id
1 'polypeptide(L)'
;MKVILFSLAMLGSHSLIPISDRVPELKIEALCKTTSETDKAMGLALAQSDADCMRDERAAQQQLGTIWTATRPAVRDSCEGEAVSGGAQSYVDLLTCIQMTDAANALASTTPLRGASKNRNKQ
;
A
#
# COMPACT_ATOMS: atom_id res chain seq x y z
N MET A 1 -42.97 11.38 37.47
CA MET A 1 -43.04 10.60 36.20
C MET A 1 -43.36 11.61 35.10
N LYS A 2 -42.69 11.73 33.96
CA LYS A 2 -41.85 10.81 33.17
C LYS A 2 -40.65 11.57 32.59
N VAL A 3 -39.48 10.94 32.55
CA VAL A 3 -38.32 11.37 31.76
C VAL A 3 -38.44 10.72 30.38
N ILE A 4 -38.43 11.53 29.32
CA ILE A 4 -38.43 11.05 27.93
C ILE A 4 -36.97 10.97 27.49
N LEU A 5 -36.46 9.74 27.38
CA LEU A 5 -35.14 9.45 26.83
C LEU A 5 -35.26 9.38 25.30
N PHE A 6 -34.67 10.35 24.60
CA PHE A 6 -34.45 10.27 23.15
C PHE A 6 -33.16 9.48 22.91
N SER A 7 -33.29 8.23 22.51
CA SER A 7 -32.16 7.38 22.12
C SER A 7 -31.64 7.80 20.74
N LEU A 8 -30.41 8.29 20.68
CA LEU A 8 -29.69 8.58 19.44
C LEU A 8 -29.00 7.29 18.95
N ALA A 9 -29.68 6.53 18.10
CA ALA A 9 -29.08 5.38 17.43
C ALA A 9 -28.42 5.84 16.12
N MET A 10 -27.14 6.20 16.18
CA MET A 10 -26.29 6.31 14.99
C MET A 10 -25.90 4.90 14.53
N LEU A 11 -26.74 4.27 13.70
CA LEU A 11 -26.32 3.13 12.90
C LEU A 11 -25.37 3.66 11.81
N GLY A 12 -24.07 3.61 12.09
CA GLY A 12 -23.05 3.85 11.09
C GLY A 12 -23.14 2.76 10.02
N SER A 13 -23.65 3.13 8.83
CA SER A 13 -23.57 2.31 7.64
C SER A 13 -22.09 2.15 7.27
N HIS A 14 -21.46 1.06 7.69
CA HIS A 14 -20.18 0.63 7.12
C HIS A 14 -20.44 0.32 5.65
N SER A 15 -20.07 1.27 4.77
CA SER A 15 -20.07 1.04 3.33
C SER A 15 -19.20 -0.17 3.03
N LEU A 16 -19.83 -1.28 2.67
CA LEU A 16 -19.14 -2.40 2.04
C LEU A 16 -18.75 -1.92 0.65
N ILE A 17 -17.55 -1.35 0.54
CA ILE A 17 -16.96 -1.06 -0.77
C ILE A 17 -16.77 -2.44 -1.42
N PRO A 18 -17.43 -2.71 -2.56
CA PRO A 18 -17.22 -3.97 -3.25
C PRO A 18 -15.73 -4.06 -3.62
N ILE A 19 -15.06 -5.10 -3.11
CA ILE A 19 -13.69 -5.41 -3.50
C ILE A 19 -13.69 -5.65 -5.01
N SER A 20 -12.92 -4.86 -5.74
CA SER A 20 -12.68 -5.12 -7.14
C SER A 20 -11.78 -6.35 -7.26
N ASP A 21 -12.30 -7.41 -7.86
CA ASP A 21 -11.47 -8.56 -8.28
C ASP A 21 -10.48 -8.22 -9.40
N ARG A 22 -10.46 -6.96 -9.85
CA ARG A 22 -9.54 -6.44 -10.85
C ARG A 22 -8.50 -5.54 -10.19
N VAL A 23 -7.28 -5.62 -10.70
CA VAL A 23 -6.19 -4.68 -10.40
C VAL A 23 -6.68 -3.26 -10.66
N PRO A 24 -6.45 -2.28 -9.76
CA PRO A 24 -6.91 -0.91 -9.93
C PRO A 24 -6.26 -0.25 -11.15
N GLU A 25 -6.96 0.69 -11.77
CA GLU A 25 -6.41 1.52 -12.85
C GLU A 25 -5.70 2.74 -12.27
N LEU A 26 -4.36 2.69 -12.23
CA LEU A 26 -3.52 3.76 -11.71
C LEU A 26 -3.01 4.65 -12.84
N LYS A 27 -2.98 5.96 -12.60
CA LYS A 27 -2.54 6.97 -13.59
C LYS A 27 -1.02 7.16 -13.57
N ILE A 28 -0.30 6.21 -14.13
CA ILE A 28 1.17 6.16 -14.06
C ILE A 28 1.88 7.21 -14.93
N GLU A 29 1.23 7.75 -15.97
CA GLU A 29 1.84 8.78 -16.83
C GLU A 29 2.10 10.07 -16.05
N ALA A 30 1.16 10.47 -15.19
CA ALA A 30 1.30 11.66 -14.34
C ALA A 30 2.40 11.44 -13.30
N LEU A 31 2.43 10.26 -12.68
CA LEU A 31 3.49 9.85 -11.76
C LEU A 31 4.86 9.97 -12.42
N CYS A 32 5.08 9.28 -13.54
CA CYS A 32 6.40 9.21 -14.18
C CYS A 32 6.92 10.56 -14.65
N LYS A 33 6.02 11.41 -15.16
CA LYS A 33 6.37 12.78 -15.52
C LYS A 33 6.82 13.58 -14.30
N THR A 34 6.04 13.56 -13.23
CA THR A 34 6.37 14.27 -11.98
C THR A 34 7.67 13.75 -11.39
N THR A 35 7.89 12.43 -11.32
CA THR A 35 9.13 11.84 -10.82
C THR A 35 10.34 12.32 -11.63
N SER A 36 10.29 12.28 -12.96
CA SER A 36 11.42 12.74 -13.78
C SER A 36 11.68 14.24 -13.63
N GLU A 37 10.63 15.06 -13.57
CA GLU A 37 10.76 16.50 -13.35
C GLU A 37 11.36 16.82 -11.97
N THR A 38 10.90 16.12 -10.92
CA THR A 38 11.42 16.25 -9.56
C THR A 38 12.89 15.83 -9.48
N ASP A 39 13.25 14.67 -10.02
CA ASP A 39 14.63 14.18 -10.01
C ASP A 39 15.59 15.13 -10.72
N LYS A 40 15.17 15.67 -11.87
CA LYS A 40 15.93 16.69 -12.61
C LYS A 40 16.07 17.98 -11.82
N ALA A 41 14.98 18.47 -11.22
CA ALA A 41 14.99 19.68 -10.41
C ALA A 41 15.89 19.54 -9.17
N MET A 42 16.00 18.32 -8.62
CA MET A 42 16.89 17.98 -7.51
C MET A 42 18.34 17.71 -7.94
N GLY A 43 18.62 17.65 -9.24
CA GLY A 43 19.96 17.36 -9.76
C GLY A 43 20.46 15.95 -9.39
N LEU A 44 19.55 14.97 -9.28
CA LEU A 44 19.94 13.61 -8.92
C LEU A 44 20.85 13.01 -9.99
N ALA A 45 21.97 12.42 -9.56
CA ALA A 45 22.92 11.77 -10.47
C ALA A 45 22.30 10.58 -11.23
N LEU A 46 21.27 9.97 -10.65
CA LEU A 46 20.51 8.85 -11.21
C LEU A 46 19.04 9.24 -11.39
N ALA A 47 18.80 10.40 -12.01
CA ALA A 47 17.44 10.84 -12.31
C ALA A 47 16.71 9.81 -13.18
N GLN A 48 15.52 9.41 -12.76
CA GLN A 48 14.71 8.48 -13.52
C GLN A 48 14.17 9.17 -14.78
N SER A 49 14.26 8.46 -15.92
CA SER A 49 13.59 8.91 -17.14
C SER A 49 12.12 8.52 -17.12
N ASP A 50 11.26 9.31 -17.77
CA ASP A 50 9.84 8.97 -17.97
C ASP A 50 9.69 7.56 -18.56
N ALA A 51 10.56 7.19 -19.51
CA ALA A 51 10.50 5.89 -20.19
C ALA A 51 10.85 4.72 -19.25
N ASP A 52 11.87 4.88 -18.40
CA ASP A 52 12.25 3.86 -17.42
C ASP A 52 11.16 3.69 -16.37
N CYS A 53 10.62 4.79 -15.84
CA CYS A 53 9.48 4.74 -14.92
C CYS A 53 8.29 4.02 -15.55
N MET A 54 7.89 4.40 -16.78
CA MET A 54 6.76 3.75 -17.46
C MET A 54 6.98 2.26 -17.71
N ARG A 55 8.22 1.84 -17.98
CA ARG A 55 8.57 0.42 -18.11
C ARG A 55 8.36 -0.30 -16.78
N ASP A 56 8.90 0.25 -15.69
CA ASP A 56 8.87 -0.39 -14.38
C ASP A 56 7.43 -0.49 -13.84
N GLU A 57 6.63 0.56 -14.02
CA GLU A 57 5.21 0.60 -13.67
C GLU A 57 4.38 -0.42 -14.47
N ARG A 58 4.59 -0.54 -15.78
CA ARG A 58 3.88 -1.55 -16.60
C ARG A 58 4.30 -2.97 -16.24
N ALA A 59 5.58 -3.19 -15.93
CA ALA A 59 6.06 -4.50 -15.47
C ALA A 59 5.41 -4.87 -14.12
N ALA A 60 5.31 -3.91 -13.19
CA ALA A 60 4.63 -4.12 -11.92
C ALA A 60 3.12 -4.39 -12.10
N GLN A 61 2.44 -3.66 -12.99
CA GLN A 61 1.04 -3.90 -13.34
C GLN A 61 0.82 -5.33 -13.87
N GLN A 62 1.70 -5.80 -14.75
CA GLN A 62 1.65 -7.16 -15.27
C GLN A 62 1.82 -8.19 -14.15
N GLN A 63 2.78 -7.99 -13.25
CA GLN A 63 2.99 -8.89 -12.11
C GLN A 63 1.79 -8.88 -11.16
N LEU A 64 1.22 -7.72 -10.87
CA LEU A 64 -0.03 -7.61 -10.10
C LEU A 64 -1.15 -8.43 -10.74
N GLY A 65 -1.30 -8.37 -12.07
CA GLY A 65 -2.27 -9.20 -12.79
C GLY A 65 -2.12 -10.71 -12.55
N THR A 66 -0.92 -11.18 -12.21
CA THR A 66 -0.67 -12.61 -11.92
C THR A 66 -1.01 -13.01 -10.48
N ILE A 67 -0.87 -12.09 -9.52
CA ILE A 67 -1.04 -12.40 -8.08
C ILE A 67 -2.34 -11.88 -7.48
N TRP A 68 -2.99 -10.89 -8.12
CA TRP A 68 -4.09 -10.11 -7.54
C TRP A 68 -5.20 -10.96 -6.96
N THR A 69 -5.74 -11.90 -7.74
CA THR A 69 -6.85 -12.75 -7.31
C THR A 69 -6.47 -13.73 -6.20
N ALA A 70 -5.18 -14.09 -6.09
CA ALA A 70 -4.65 -14.95 -5.03
C ALA A 70 -4.34 -14.17 -3.74
N THR A 71 -4.02 -12.88 -3.83
CA THR A 71 -3.79 -12.01 -2.68
C THR A 71 -5.07 -11.89 -1.85
N ARG A 72 -4.96 -11.92 -0.52
CA ARG A 72 -6.12 -11.77 0.38
C ARG A 72 -6.77 -10.38 0.21
N PRO A 73 -8.11 -10.27 0.15
CA PRO A 73 -8.77 -8.97 -0.08
C PRO A 73 -8.34 -7.85 0.87
N ALA A 74 -8.25 -8.13 2.17
CA ALA A 74 -7.80 -7.13 3.16
C ALA A 74 -6.37 -6.61 2.90
N VAL A 75 -5.50 -7.41 2.29
CA VAL A 75 -4.15 -6.97 1.87
C VAL A 75 -4.24 -6.09 0.64
N ARG A 76 -5.11 -6.43 -0.33
CA ARG A 76 -5.36 -5.59 -1.50
C ARG A 76 -5.86 -4.21 -1.08
N ASP A 77 -6.86 -4.15 -0.20
CA ASP A 77 -7.45 -2.90 0.28
C ASP A 77 -6.43 -2.01 1.01
N SER A 78 -5.63 -2.62 1.90
CA SER A 78 -4.58 -1.90 2.63
C SER A 78 -3.51 -1.36 1.68
N CYS A 79 -3.00 -2.21 0.79
CA CYS A 79 -1.92 -1.84 -0.12
C CYS A 79 -2.37 -0.89 -1.23
N GLU A 80 -3.60 -0.99 -1.71
CA GLU A 80 -4.17 -0.01 -2.63
C GLU A 80 -4.32 1.35 -1.95
N GLY A 81 -4.79 1.37 -0.70
CA GLY A 81 -4.84 2.59 0.10
C GLY A 81 -3.48 3.26 0.26
N GLU A 82 -2.42 2.48 0.53
CA GLU A 82 -1.04 2.96 0.61
C GLU A 82 -0.51 3.46 -0.74
N ALA A 83 -0.70 2.68 -1.82
CA ALA A 83 -0.18 2.99 -3.14
C ALA A 83 -0.85 4.20 -3.81
N VAL A 84 -2.01 4.65 -3.30
CA VAL A 84 -2.72 5.86 -3.75
C VAL A 84 -2.51 7.03 -2.79
N SER A 85 -2.03 6.76 -1.57
CA SER A 85 -1.77 7.79 -0.56
C SER A 85 -0.57 8.67 -0.97
N GLY A 86 -0.65 9.98 -0.67
CA GLY A 86 0.42 10.93 -1.03
C GLY A 86 0.29 11.58 -2.41
N GLY A 87 -0.77 11.28 -3.17
CA GLY A 87 -1.09 11.97 -4.44
C GLY A 87 -0.37 11.41 -5.68
N ALA A 88 0.52 10.45 -5.48
CA ALA A 88 1.15 9.63 -6.50
C ALA A 88 0.50 8.24 -6.49
N GLN A 89 0.31 7.63 -7.68
CA GLN A 89 -0.27 6.29 -7.82
C GLN A 89 0.72 5.38 -8.53
N SER A 90 1.29 4.41 -7.81
CA SER A 90 2.33 3.50 -8.33
C SER A 90 1.93 2.03 -8.21
N TYR A 91 2.03 1.30 -9.33
CA TYR A 91 1.94 -0.15 -9.33
C TYR A 91 3.16 -0.81 -8.68
N VAL A 92 4.33 -0.17 -8.76
CA VAL A 92 5.54 -0.66 -8.07
C VAL A 92 5.32 -0.65 -6.56
N ASP A 93 4.77 0.44 -6.01
CA ASP A 93 4.47 0.54 -4.58
C ASP A 93 3.38 -0.47 -4.16
N LEU A 94 2.31 -0.60 -4.96
CA LEU A 94 1.24 -1.57 -4.72
C LEU A 94 1.78 -3.01 -4.68
N LEU A 95 2.58 -3.39 -5.68
CA LEU A 95 3.21 -4.70 -5.76
C LEU A 95 4.14 -4.94 -4.57
N THR A 96 4.96 -3.94 -4.23
CA THR A 96 5.92 -4.01 -3.12
C THR A 96 5.19 -4.19 -1.79
N CYS A 97 4.12 -3.45 -1.53
CA CYS A 97 3.33 -3.60 -0.31
C CYS A 97 2.77 -5.03 -0.15
N ILE A 98 2.23 -5.60 -1.24
CA ILE A 98 1.70 -6.97 -1.22
C ILE A 98 2.83 -7.96 -0.89
N GLN A 99 3.97 -7.87 -1.58
CA GLN A 99 5.12 -8.75 -1.37
C GLN A 99 5.69 -8.64 0.04
N MET A 100 5.79 -7.42 0.58
CA MET A 100 6.27 -7.18 1.94
C MET A 100 5.30 -7.72 2.99
N THR A 101 3.99 -7.55 2.77
CA THR A 101 2.96 -8.11 3.67
C THR A 101 3.00 -9.63 3.68
N ASP A 102 3.16 -10.27 2.52
CA ASP A 102 3.30 -11.72 2.42
C ASP A 102 4.57 -12.21 3.10
N ALA A 103 5.71 -11.53 2.89
CA ALA A 103 6.96 -11.84 3.58
C ALA A 103 6.84 -11.67 5.10
N ALA A 104 6.22 -10.60 5.58
CA ALA A 104 6.00 -10.37 7.01
C ALA A 104 5.11 -11.45 7.64
N ASN A 105 4.05 -11.88 6.95
CA ASN A 105 3.19 -12.98 7.39
C ASN A 105 3.96 -14.31 7.47
N ALA A 106 4.83 -14.58 6.49
CA ALA A 106 5.69 -15.77 6.49
C ALA A 106 6.66 -15.74 7.68
N LEU A 107 7.29 -14.60 7.95
CA LEU A 107 8.21 -14.43 9.09
C LEU A 107 7.50 -14.47 10.44
N ALA A 108 6.31 -13.91 10.58
CA ALA A 108 5.51 -13.98 11.81
C ALA A 108 5.10 -15.42 12.18
N SER A 109 5.04 -16.29 11.18
CA SER A 109 4.81 -17.73 11.38
C SER A 109 6.06 -18.47 11.88
N THR A 110 7.22 -17.80 11.91
CA THR A 110 8.49 -18.30 12.47
C THR A 110 8.75 -17.74 13.86
N THR A 111 9.64 -18.39 14.62
CA THR A 111 9.93 -18.10 16.04
C THR A 111 10.01 -16.59 16.35
N PRO A 112 9.33 -16.09 17.41
CA PRO A 112 9.36 -14.67 17.77
C PRO A 112 10.78 -14.14 17.93
N LEU A 113 11.06 -12.98 17.31
CA LEU A 113 12.32 -12.28 17.48
C LEU A 113 12.51 -11.93 18.97
N ARG A 114 13.38 -12.67 19.66
CA ARG A 114 13.74 -12.40 21.05
C ARG A 114 14.75 -11.25 21.08
N GLY A 115 14.26 -10.03 21.33
CA GLY A 115 15.14 -8.87 21.49
C GLY A 115 16.16 -9.07 22.63
N ALA A 116 17.42 -8.70 22.39
CA ALA A 116 18.53 -8.81 23.35
C ALA A 116 18.46 -7.79 24.51
N SER A 117 17.35 -7.05 24.66
CA SER A 117 17.24 -5.89 25.55
C SER A 117 16.80 -6.22 26.98
N LYS A 118 17.29 -7.31 27.59
CA LYS A 118 16.93 -7.66 28.98
C LYS A 118 18.02 -7.40 30.04
N ASN A 119 19.20 -6.90 29.66
CA ASN A 119 20.34 -6.82 30.59
C ASN A 119 20.95 -5.41 30.85
N ARG A 120 20.25 -4.31 30.54
CA ARG A 120 20.81 -2.95 30.72
C ARG A 120 20.72 -2.35 32.13
N ASN A 121 20.32 -3.09 33.16
CA ASN A 121 20.17 -2.52 34.52
C ASN A 121 20.95 -3.31 35.59
N LYS A 122 22.26 -3.47 35.37
CA LYS A 122 23.23 -3.82 36.42
C LYS A 122 24.36 -2.80 36.41
N GLN A 123 24.11 -1.63 36.97
CA GLN A 123 25.13 -0.74 37.57
C GLN A 123 24.53 -0.09 38.80
#